data_AF-A0A1I3VL38-F1
#
_entry.id   AF-A0A1I3VL38-F1
#
_cell.length_a   1.000
_cell.length_b   1.000
_cell.length_c   1.000
_cell.angle_alpha   90.00
_cell.angle_beta   90.00
_cell.angle_gamma   90.00
#
_symmetry.space_group_name_H-M   'P 1'
#
loop_
_entity.id
_entity.type
_entity.pdbx_description
1 polymer ?
#
loop_
_entity_poly.entity_id
_entity_poly.type
_entity_poly.pdbx_seq_one_letter_code
_entity_poly.pdbx_strand_id
1 'polypeptide(L)'
;MSVPPNAVQPPASATSTDPQTLGYMRDFPPSPDRTITFQDGSFRNFPELRWAWSNIRQLVPTVTGKIDPQAPVADFVPEGRWQRR
;
A
#
# COMPACT_ATOMS: atom_id res chain seq x y z
N MET A 1 15.81 0.47 31.66
CA MET A 1 15.86 1.09 30.32
C MET A 1 14.50 1.77 30.12
N SER A 2 14.41 3.10 30.27
CA SER A 2 13.13 3.81 30.10
C SER A 2 12.87 4.00 28.60
N VAL A 3 11.85 3.32 28.08
CA VAL A 3 11.33 3.60 26.74
C VAL A 3 10.60 4.95 26.84
N PRO A 4 10.95 5.98 26.04
CA PRO A 4 10.22 7.23 26.08
C PRO A 4 8.75 6.96 25.70
N PRO A 5 7.79 7.68 26.30
CA PRO A 5 6.40 7.56 25.89
C PRO A 5 6.32 7.85 24.39
N ASN A 6 5.78 6.90 23.64
CA ASN A 6 5.61 7.00 22.20
C ASN A 6 4.81 8.29 21.93
N ALA A 7 5.45 9.33 21.42
CA ALA A 7 4.78 10.58 21.12
C ALA A 7 3.68 10.28 20.09
N VAL A 8 2.44 10.66 20.40
CA VAL A 8 1.31 10.52 19.48
C VAL A 8 1.52 11.53 18.36
N GLN A 9 2.21 11.12 17.29
CA GLN A 9 2.28 11.91 16.08
C GLN A 9 0.90 11.91 15.43
N PRO A 10 0.37 13.07 15.01
CA PRO A 10 -0.88 13.10 14.27
C PRO A 10 -0.76 12.21 13.02
N PRO A 11 -1.80 11.44 12.68
CA PRO A 11 -1.75 10.56 11.53
C PRO A 11 -1.47 11.38 10.27
N ALA A 12 -0.57 10.90 9.42
CA ALA A 12 -0.25 11.58 8.18
C ALA A 12 -1.51 11.69 7.30
N SER A 13 -1.71 12.85 6.68
CA SER A 13 -2.86 13.08 5.80
C SER A 13 -2.69 12.34 4.48
N ALA A 14 -3.81 12.02 3.82
CA ALA A 14 -3.79 11.36 2.51
C ALA A 14 -2.96 12.15 1.48
N THR A 15 -3.10 13.48 1.46
CA THR A 15 -2.34 14.37 0.57
C THR A 15 -0.86 14.41 0.90
N SER A 16 -0.47 14.44 2.18
CA SER A 16 0.95 14.48 2.57
C SER A 16 1.73 13.22 2.22
N THR A 17 1.02 12.14 1.90
CA THR A 17 1.60 10.82 1.61
C THR A 17 1.21 10.32 0.23
N ASP A 18 0.64 11.19 -0.60
CA ASP A 18 0.25 10.83 -1.95
C ASP A 18 1.49 10.51 -2.79
N PRO A 19 1.61 9.28 -3.33
CA PRO A 19 2.80 8.89 -4.07
C PRO A 19 2.99 9.68 -5.38
N GLN A 20 1.91 10.22 -5.96
CA GLN A 20 2.01 11.08 -7.14
C GLN A 20 2.63 12.44 -6.80
N THR A 21 2.22 13.03 -5.67
CA THR A 21 2.79 14.27 -5.12
C THR A 21 4.25 14.10 -4.67
N LEU A 22 4.58 12.95 -4.07
CA LEU A 22 5.96 12.61 -3.67
C LEU A 22 6.86 12.21 -4.85
N GLY A 23 6.26 11.89 -6.00
CA GLY A 23 6.98 11.59 -7.23
C GLY A 23 7.66 10.21 -7.26
N TYR A 24 7.15 9.24 -6.49
CA TYR A 24 7.70 7.88 -6.50
C TYR A 24 7.54 7.24 -7.88
N MET A 25 8.63 6.66 -8.41
CA MET A 25 8.64 5.83 -9.62
C MET A 25 7.97 6.47 -10.85
N ARG A 26 7.99 7.82 -10.94
CA ARG A 26 7.31 8.58 -12.01
C ARG A 26 8.15 8.67 -13.29
N ASP A 27 9.47 8.74 -13.16
CA ASP A 27 10.43 8.86 -14.26
C ASP A 27 11.17 7.53 -14.47
N PHE A 28 11.74 7.32 -15.66
CA PHE A 28 12.54 6.13 -15.97
C PHE A 28 13.91 6.50 -16.56
N PRO A 29 15.03 6.11 -15.92
CA PRO A 29 15.09 5.47 -14.60
C PRO A 29 14.64 6.45 -13.50
N PRO A 30 13.94 5.99 -12.45
CA PRO A 30 13.58 6.86 -11.33
C PRO A 30 14.83 7.35 -10.61
N SER A 31 14.76 8.55 -10.04
CA SER A 31 15.84 9.07 -9.18
C SER A 31 16.09 8.10 -8.02
N PRO A 32 17.35 7.90 -7.55
CA PRO A 32 17.65 7.03 -6.42
C PRO A 32 16.79 7.31 -5.19
N ASP A 33 16.54 8.59 -4.87
CA ASP A 33 15.74 9.01 -3.70
C ASP A 33 14.23 8.72 -3.83
N ARG A 34 13.78 8.31 -5.03
CA ARG A 34 12.38 8.04 -5.36
C ARG A 34 12.20 6.65 -5.97
N THR A 35 13.24 5.83 -5.86
CA THR A 35 13.27 4.45 -6.32
C THR A 35 12.75 3.57 -5.20
N ILE A 36 11.71 2.79 -5.49
CA ILE A 36 11.16 1.82 -4.55
C ILE A 36 11.57 0.43 -5.03
N THR A 37 12.18 -0.37 -4.16
CA THR A 37 12.59 -1.74 -4.54
C THR A 37 12.07 -2.79 -3.56
N PHE A 38 12.02 -4.04 -4.05
CA PHE A 38 11.76 -5.18 -3.19
C PHE A 38 12.99 -5.60 -2.37
N GLN A 39 14.19 -5.39 -2.92
CA GLN A 39 15.44 -5.96 -2.42
C GLN A 39 15.95 -5.27 -1.15
N ASP A 40 15.84 -3.93 -1.10
CA ASP A 40 16.20 -3.11 0.06
C ASP A 40 15.05 -3.00 1.09
N GLY A 41 13.89 -3.58 0.78
CA GLY A 41 12.71 -3.55 1.63
C GLY A 41 11.92 -2.24 1.62
N SER A 42 12.30 -1.27 0.78
CA SER A 42 11.70 0.06 0.76
C SER A 42 10.20 0.03 0.46
N PHE A 43 9.75 -0.97 -0.32
CA PHE A 43 8.33 -1.21 -0.63
C PHE A 43 7.42 -1.41 0.60
N ARG A 44 7.97 -1.66 1.80
CA ARG A 44 7.23 -1.79 3.06
C ARG A 44 7.25 -0.52 3.91
N ASN A 45 8.08 0.46 3.58
CA ASN A 45 8.24 1.68 4.35
C ASN A 45 7.08 2.64 4.08
N PHE A 46 6.57 3.30 5.12
CA PHE A 46 5.65 4.41 4.92
C PHE A 46 6.47 5.68 4.63
N PRO A 47 6.14 6.47 3.58
CA PRO A 47 4.94 6.42 2.74
C PRO A 47 5.05 5.62 1.41
N GLU A 48 6.24 5.11 1.06
CA GLU A 48 6.51 4.36 -0.18
C GLU A 48 5.55 3.18 -0.43
N LEU A 49 5.13 2.52 0.65
CA LEU A 49 4.12 1.45 0.70
C LEU A 49 2.87 1.79 -0.13
N ARG A 50 2.45 3.07 -0.14
CA ARG A 50 1.24 3.52 -0.84
C ARG A 50 1.36 3.36 -2.35
N TRP A 51 2.55 3.61 -2.90
CA TRP A 51 2.84 3.33 -4.31
C TRP A 51 3.02 1.83 -4.54
N ALA A 52 3.84 1.19 -3.69
CA ALA A 52 4.28 -0.20 -3.87
C ALA A 52 3.12 -1.19 -3.95
N TRP A 53 2.13 -1.10 -3.07
CA TRP A 53 1.03 -2.07 -3.03
C TRP A 53 0.04 -1.92 -4.18
N SER A 54 -0.11 -0.70 -4.68
CA SER A 54 -0.88 -0.44 -5.90
C SER A 54 -0.16 -0.94 -7.16
N ASN A 55 1.18 -1.08 -7.12
CA ASN A 55 2.04 -1.40 -8.27
C ASN A 55 2.91 -2.66 -8.06
N ILE A 56 2.54 -3.56 -7.16
CA ILE A 56 3.41 -4.63 -6.67
C ILE A 56 3.92 -5.57 -7.78
N ARG A 57 3.14 -5.72 -8.85
CA ARG A 57 3.50 -6.52 -10.03
C ARG A 57 4.71 -5.99 -10.79
N GLN A 58 5.07 -4.72 -10.60
CA GLN A 58 6.29 -4.13 -11.16
C GLN A 58 7.53 -4.47 -10.32
N LEU A 59 7.36 -4.85 -9.06
CA LEU A 59 8.46 -5.09 -8.12
C LEU A 59 8.85 -6.56 -7.99
N VAL A 60 7.88 -7.47 -8.15
CA VAL A 60 8.09 -8.91 -8.02
C VAL A 60 7.28 -9.70 -9.05
N PRO A 61 7.76 -10.89 -9.47
CA PRO A 61 6.97 -11.79 -10.29
C PRO A 61 5.65 -12.16 -9.61
N THR A 62 4.55 -11.98 -10.33
CA THR A 62 3.20 -12.35 -9.86
C THR A 62 2.52 -13.27 -10.85
N VAL A 63 1.74 -14.22 -10.34
CA VAL A 63 0.90 -15.09 -11.16
C VAL A 63 -0.46 -14.45 -11.38
N THR A 64 -0.92 -14.35 -12.63
CA THR A 64 -2.27 -13.88 -12.94
C THR A 64 -3.28 -14.99 -12.69
N GLY A 65 -4.13 -14.83 -11.67
CA GLY A 65 -5.30 -15.67 -11.48
C GLY A 65 -6.36 -15.37 -12.54
N LYS A 66 -7.02 -16.41 -13.06
CA LYS A 66 -8.23 -16.23 -13.87
C LYS A 66 -9.41 -16.00 -12.93
N ILE A 67 -10.20 -14.97 -13.22
CA ILE A 67 -11.53 -14.84 -12.64
C ILE A 67 -12.40 -15.92 -13.31
N ASP A 68 -13.05 -16.77 -12.52
CA ASP A 68 -14.07 -17.66 -13.04
C ASP A 68 -15.34 -16.83 -13.33
N PRO A 69 -15.72 -16.65 -14.61
CA PRO A 69 -16.89 -15.85 -14.97
C PRO A 69 -18.21 -16.49 -14.56
N GLN A 70 -18.21 -17.76 -14.13
CA GLN A 70 -19.38 -18.47 -13.64
C GLN A 70 -19.31 -18.71 -12.13
N ALA A 71 -18.30 -18.17 -11.44
CA ALA A 71 -18.26 -18.22 -9.99
C ALA A 71 -19.56 -17.61 -9.44
N PRO A 72 -20.20 -18.27 -8.46
CA PRO A 72 -21.38 -17.70 -7.84
C PRO A 72 -21.00 -16.35 -7.25
N VAL A 73 -21.73 -15.30 -7.63
CA VAL A 73 -21.79 -14.09 -6.82
C VAL A 73 -22.39 -14.54 -5.50
N ALA A 74 -21.56 -14.69 -4.47
CA ALA A 74 -22.11 -14.85 -3.14
C ALA A 74 -23.01 -13.62 -2.93
N ASP A 75 -24.31 -13.84 -2.79
CA ASP A 75 -25.22 -12.77 -2.42
C ASP A 75 -24.63 -12.15 -1.16
N PHE A 76 -24.16 -10.90 -1.28
CA PHE A 76 -23.76 -10.13 -0.14
C PHE A 76 -25.02 -9.98 0.72
N VAL A 77 -25.20 -10.84 1.72
CA VAL A 77 -26.28 -10.76 2.70
C VAL A 77 -26.00 -9.52 3.57
N PRO A 78 -26.70 -8.39 3.37
CA PRO A 78 -26.35 -7.14 3.99
C PRO A 78 -27.08 -7.00 5.32
N GLU A 79 -26.93 -7.93 6.27
CA GLU A 79 -27.54 -7.77 7.59
C GLU A 79 -26.56 -7.97 8.75
N GLY A 80 -26.20 -6.82 9.36
CA GLY A 80 -26.29 -6.66 10.82
C GLY A 80 -25.06 -6.91 11.70
N ARG A 81 -23.88 -7.24 11.16
CA ARG A 81 -22.72 -7.65 11.99
C ARG A 81 -21.54 -6.68 12.06
N TRP A 82 -21.73 -5.39 11.74
CA TRP A 82 -20.68 -4.37 11.87
C TRP A 82 -21.08 -3.11 12.66
N GLN A 83 -22.04 -3.21 13.58
CA GLN A 83 -22.22 -2.18 14.61
C GLN A 83 -22.17 -2.81 16.01
N ARG A 84 -20.97 -2.82 16.59
CA ARG A 84 -20.65 -2.57 18.02
C ARG A 84 -19.21 -3.02 18.33
N ARG A 85 -18.28 -2.07 18.34
CA ARG A 85 -17.62 -1.57 19.55
C ARG A 85 -16.80 -0.33 19.23
#